data_AF-A0A966EMB0-F1
#
_entry.id   AF-A0A966EMB0-F1
#
_cell.length_a   1.000
_cell.length_b   1.000
_cell.length_c   1.000
_cell.angle_alpha   90.00
_cell.angle_beta   90.00
_cell.angle_gamma   90.00
#
_symmetry.space_group_name_H-M   'P 1'
#
loop_
_entity.id
_entity.type
_entity.pdbx_description
1 polymer ?
#
loop_
_entity_poly.entity_id
_entity_poly.type
_entity_poly.pdbx_seq_one_letter_code
_entity_poly.pdbx_strand_id
1 'polypeptide(L)'
;MDALRDRQRLLRLLPLIVWTAMPFTLGALIADALRAADEPFQTAVSVGAWAWWFGALIALAVARPFTLTIARIAVPAGLIAGVWAALESNDGTLTIIGVGAAGIAVISVFMPGVGDRFVDGVSYGNERRFLLRPPGPVLLVAGPLVGLATIAGVAGGPLLLADERWVLGSIIGAVVFVGAYLRFRTLIQLARSFPVLVLDGFVSLYPSVMLEAV
;
A
#
# COMPACT_ATOMS: atom_id res chain seq x y z
N MET A 1 -28.91 1.52 -17.76
CA MET A 1 -27.79 2.36 -17.26
C MET A 1 -27.29 1.90 -15.89
N ASP A 2 -28.11 1.25 -15.07
CA ASP A 2 -27.75 0.85 -13.70
C ASP A 2 -26.69 -0.25 -13.60
N ALA A 3 -26.73 -1.26 -14.48
CA ALA A 3 -25.73 -2.34 -14.50
C ALA A 3 -24.28 -1.85 -14.71
N LEU A 4 -24.09 -0.75 -15.47
CA LEU A 4 -22.76 -0.15 -15.68
C LEU A 4 -22.28 0.59 -14.43
N ARG A 5 -23.19 1.23 -13.69
CA ARG A 5 -22.89 1.94 -12.45
C ARG A 5 -22.49 0.96 -11.35
N ASP A 6 -23.17 -0.18 -11.25
CA ASP A 6 -22.85 -1.23 -10.29
C ASP A 6 -21.50 -1.89 -10.60
N ARG A 7 -21.22 -2.17 -11.88
CA ARG A 7 -19.91 -2.68 -12.30
C ARG A 7 -18.77 -1.73 -11.89
N GLN A 8 -18.94 -0.43 -12.11
CA GLN A 8 -17.92 0.56 -11.71
C GLN A 8 -17.74 0.64 -10.19
N ARG A 9 -18.82 0.51 -9.40
CA ARG A 9 -18.73 0.44 -7.93
C ARG A 9 -17.93 -0.78 -7.48
N LEU A 10 -18.19 -1.94 -8.07
CA LEU A 10 -17.46 -3.17 -7.77
C LEU A 10 -15.97 -3.06 -8.12
N LEU A 11 -15.64 -2.53 -9.29
CA LEU A 11 -14.23 -2.32 -9.69
C LEU A 11 -13.48 -1.40 -8.73
N ARG A 12 -14.14 -0.39 -8.18
CA ARG A 12 -13.56 0.52 -7.17
C ARG A 12 -13.41 -0.10 -5.78
N LEU A 13 -14.17 -1.17 -5.48
CA LEU A 13 -14.11 -1.92 -4.22
C LEU A 13 -13.25 -3.18 -4.33
N LEU A 14 -12.90 -3.58 -5.55
CA LEU A 14 -12.10 -4.76 -5.84
C LEU A 14 -10.86 -4.93 -4.93
N PRO A 15 -9.97 -3.93 -4.75
CA PRO A 15 -8.79 -4.11 -3.90
C PRO A 15 -9.16 -4.40 -2.45
N LEU A 16 -10.23 -3.77 -1.93
CA LEU A 16 -10.70 -4.02 -0.57
C LEU A 16 -11.26 -5.45 -0.44
N ILE A 17 -12.05 -5.90 -1.41
CA ILE A 17 -12.66 -7.24 -1.42
C ILE A 17 -11.56 -8.30 -1.49
N VAL A 18 -10.63 -8.17 -2.44
CA VAL A 18 -9.53 -9.12 -2.62
C VAL A 18 -8.62 -9.13 -1.38
N TRP A 19 -8.29 -7.96 -0.83
CA TRP A 19 -7.45 -7.87 0.36
C TRP A 19 -8.13 -8.46 1.60
N THR A 20 -9.45 -8.35 1.72
CA THR A 20 -10.21 -8.97 2.83
C THR A 20 -10.05 -10.49 2.84
N ALA A 21 -9.95 -11.12 1.66
CA ALA A 21 -9.78 -12.57 1.53
C ALA A 21 -8.32 -13.05 1.69
N MET A 22 -7.33 -12.15 1.80
CA MET A 22 -5.90 -12.48 1.89
C MET A 22 -5.51 -13.47 3.01
N PRO A 23 -6.09 -13.42 4.22
CA PRO A 23 -5.69 -14.34 5.29
C PRO A 23 -5.93 -15.80 4.94
N PHE A 24 -6.93 -16.09 4.11
CA PHE A 24 -7.30 -17.43 3.69
C PHE A 24 -6.51 -17.93 2.47
N THR A 25 -5.86 -17.03 1.73
CA THR A 25 -5.09 -17.37 0.52
C THR A 25 -3.59 -17.22 0.80
N LEU A 26 -3.11 -15.99 0.81
CA LEU A 26 -1.73 -15.65 1.10
C LEU A 26 -1.33 -16.02 2.54
N GLY A 27 -2.23 -15.85 3.51
CA GLY A 27 -1.98 -16.23 4.89
C GLY A 27 -1.79 -17.75 5.07
N ALA A 28 -2.55 -18.55 4.33
CA ALA A 28 -2.39 -20.01 4.33
C ALA A 28 -1.03 -20.45 3.73
N LEU A 29 -0.60 -19.78 2.66
CA LEU A 29 0.72 -20.01 2.05
C LEU A 29 1.86 -19.62 3.00
N ILE A 30 1.76 -18.47 3.68
CA ILE A 30 2.74 -18.04 4.68
C ILE A 30 2.78 -19.03 5.86
N ALA A 31 1.63 -19.52 6.32
CA ALA A 31 1.56 -20.50 7.39
C ALA A 31 2.19 -21.86 6.99
N ASP A 32 2.03 -22.27 5.74
CA ASP A 32 2.69 -23.47 5.17
C ASP A 32 4.21 -23.33 5.16
N ALA A 33 4.72 -22.19 4.66
CA ALA A 33 6.15 -21.87 4.63
C ALA A 33 6.78 -21.83 6.03
N LEU A 34 6.03 -21.40 7.05
CA LEU A 34 6.53 -21.30 8.42
C LEU A 34 6.52 -22.61 9.21
N ARG A 35 5.97 -23.71 8.67
CA ARG A 35 5.81 -24.96 9.46
C ARG A 35 7.12 -25.56 9.97
N ALA A 36 8.22 -25.32 9.27
CA ALA A 36 9.53 -25.83 9.63
C ALA A 36 10.34 -24.85 10.50
N ALA A 37 9.82 -23.65 10.76
CA ALA A 37 10.50 -22.62 11.54
C ALA A 37 10.27 -22.77 13.05
N ASP A 38 11.14 -22.17 13.85
CA ASP A 38 11.03 -22.18 15.30
C ASP A 38 9.79 -21.42 15.81
N GLU A 39 9.22 -21.88 16.92
CA GLU A 39 7.96 -21.35 17.50
C GLU A 39 7.98 -19.83 17.77
N PRO A 40 9.07 -19.22 18.30
CA PRO A 40 9.13 -17.77 18.51
C PRO A 40 9.11 -16.99 17.18
N PHE A 41 9.81 -17.48 16.16
CA PHE A 41 9.86 -16.86 14.84
C PHE A 41 8.51 -16.95 14.14
N GLN A 42 7.88 -18.13 14.17
CA GLN A 42 6.53 -18.34 13.64
C GLN A 42 5.50 -17.39 14.28
N THR A 43 5.59 -17.21 15.60
CA THR A 43 4.72 -16.29 16.34
C THR A 43 4.95 -14.83 15.91
N ALA A 44 6.21 -14.39 15.83
CA ALA A 44 6.55 -13.03 15.43
C ALA A 44 6.07 -12.71 14.01
N VAL A 45 6.30 -13.61 13.05
CA VAL A 45 5.85 -13.45 11.66
C VAL A 45 4.32 -13.42 11.60
N SER A 46 3.64 -14.29 12.34
CA SER A 46 2.17 -14.35 12.37
C SER A 46 1.56 -13.05 12.92
N VAL A 47 2.08 -12.53 14.03
CA VAL A 47 1.62 -11.25 14.61
C VAL A 47 1.89 -10.09 13.65
N GLY A 48 3.08 -10.06 13.04
CA GLY A 48 3.45 -9.06 12.04
C GLY A 48 2.53 -9.09 10.81
N ALA A 49 2.23 -10.29 10.30
CA ALA A 49 1.34 -10.49 9.16
C ALA A 49 -0.10 -10.04 9.47
N TRP A 50 -0.63 -10.33 10.66
CA TRP A 50 -1.93 -9.84 11.09
C TRP A 50 -1.97 -8.32 11.21
N ALA A 51 -0.99 -7.72 11.89
CA ALA A 51 -0.90 -6.27 12.03
C ALA A 51 -0.80 -5.56 10.67
N TRP A 52 0.02 -6.12 9.77
CA TRP A 52 0.17 -5.65 8.40
C TRP A 52 -1.13 -5.72 7.62
N TRP A 53 -1.80 -6.87 7.68
CA TRP A 53 -3.07 -7.09 7.00
C TRP A 53 -4.14 -6.10 7.47
N PHE A 54 -4.30 -5.92 8.79
CA PHE A 54 -5.24 -4.95 9.37
C PHE A 54 -4.92 -3.52 8.96
N GLY A 55 -3.64 -3.11 9.04
CA GLY A 55 -3.23 -1.77 8.65
C GLY A 55 -3.53 -1.47 7.18
N ALA A 56 -3.24 -2.42 6.29
CA ALA A 56 -3.55 -2.32 4.88
C ALA A 56 -5.06 -2.33 4.60
N LEU A 57 -5.84 -3.13 5.33
CA LEU A 57 -7.30 -3.18 5.22
C LEU A 57 -7.94 -1.84 5.61
N ILE A 58 -7.50 -1.24 6.73
CA ILE A 58 -7.95 0.09 7.17
C ILE A 58 -7.59 1.14 6.12
N ALA A 59 -6.36 1.09 5.58
CA ALA A 59 -5.95 2.00 4.52
C ALA A 59 -6.82 1.87 3.27
N LEU A 60 -7.21 0.64 2.89
CA LEU A 60 -8.10 0.40 1.75
C LEU A 60 -9.57 0.81 2.02
N ALA A 61 -10.03 0.71 3.26
CA ALA A 61 -11.39 1.06 3.65
C ALA A 61 -11.62 2.57 3.70
N VAL A 62 -10.64 3.32 4.21
CA VAL A 62 -10.71 4.77 4.33
C VAL A 62 -10.25 5.42 3.02
N ALA A 63 -11.18 5.86 2.18
CA ALA A 63 -10.86 6.49 0.90
C ALA A 63 -10.33 7.93 1.08
N ARG A 64 -9.02 8.09 1.35
CA ARG A 64 -8.33 9.38 1.44
C ARG A 64 -7.04 9.37 0.61
N PRO A 65 -6.54 10.51 0.10
CA PRO A 65 -5.31 10.53 -0.71
C PRO A 65 -4.10 9.92 0.00
N PHE A 66 -4.00 10.14 1.31
CA PHE A 66 -2.92 9.62 2.13
C PHE A 66 -2.97 8.08 2.28
N THR A 67 -4.15 7.53 2.53
CA THR A 67 -4.34 6.08 2.70
C THR A 67 -4.16 5.30 1.39
N LEU A 68 -4.38 5.94 0.23
CA LEU A 68 -4.02 5.38 -1.07
C LEU A 68 -2.52 5.09 -1.16
N THR A 69 -1.69 5.98 -0.62
CA THR A 69 -0.24 5.79 -0.68
C THR A 69 0.20 4.67 0.25
N ILE A 70 -0.40 4.59 1.45
CA ILE A 70 -0.20 3.43 2.33
C ILE A 70 -0.58 2.15 1.60
N ALA A 71 -1.77 2.07 1.00
CA ALA A 71 -2.23 0.88 0.28
C ALA A 71 -1.29 0.48 -0.87
N ARG A 72 -0.77 1.46 -1.62
CA ARG A 72 0.18 1.24 -2.73
C ARG A 72 1.58 0.78 -2.30
N ILE A 73 1.91 0.90 -1.02
CA ILE A 73 3.11 0.30 -0.44
C ILE A 73 2.74 -1.03 0.20
N ALA A 74 1.60 -1.06 0.90
CA ALA A 74 1.22 -2.17 1.75
C ALA A 74 0.88 -3.44 0.95
N VAL A 75 0.11 -3.25 -0.13
CA VAL A 75 -0.36 -4.36 -0.96
C VAL A 75 0.78 -5.04 -1.75
N PRO A 76 1.70 -4.31 -2.41
CA PRO A 76 2.87 -4.93 -3.03
C PRO A 76 3.79 -5.68 -2.07
N ALA A 77 3.89 -5.24 -0.80
CA ALA A 77 4.66 -6.00 0.18
C ALA A 77 4.07 -7.37 0.46
N GLY A 78 2.74 -7.48 0.47
CA GLY A 78 2.06 -8.77 0.59
C GLY A 78 2.45 -9.72 -0.54
N LEU A 79 2.56 -9.21 -1.77
CA LEU A 79 3.06 -10.01 -2.90
C LEU A 79 4.50 -10.46 -2.70
N ILE A 80 5.39 -9.59 -2.20
CA ILE A 80 6.79 -9.95 -1.92
C ILE A 80 6.85 -11.05 -0.84
N ALA A 81 6.07 -10.92 0.23
CA ALA A 81 5.95 -11.95 1.26
C ALA A 81 5.40 -13.27 0.68
N GLY A 82 4.46 -13.20 -0.26
CA GLY A 82 3.94 -14.37 -0.97
C GLY A 82 4.96 -15.05 -1.87
N VAL A 83 5.79 -14.27 -2.56
CA VAL A 83 6.89 -14.82 -3.37
C VAL A 83 7.90 -15.52 -2.47
N TRP A 84 8.27 -14.93 -1.32
CA TRP A 84 9.11 -15.61 -0.34
C TRP A 84 8.47 -16.91 0.15
N ALA A 85 7.20 -16.89 0.57
CA ALA A 85 6.52 -18.08 1.06
C ALA A 85 6.39 -19.17 -0.03
N ALA A 86 6.24 -18.78 -1.30
CA ALA A 86 6.24 -19.70 -2.43
C ALA A 86 7.59 -20.38 -2.69
N LEU A 87 8.71 -19.77 -2.29
CA LEU A 87 10.04 -20.39 -2.40
C LEU A 87 10.28 -21.42 -1.31
N GLU A 88 9.64 -21.28 -0.16
CA GLU A 88 9.76 -22.19 0.99
C GLU A 88 8.69 -23.29 0.99
N SER A 89 7.52 -23.01 0.41
CA SER A 89 6.40 -23.95 0.37
C SER A 89 6.62 -25.04 -0.69
N ASN A 90 6.27 -26.29 -0.32
CA ASN A 90 6.21 -27.40 -1.27
C ASN A 90 4.80 -27.58 -1.88
N ASP A 91 3.81 -26.80 -1.46
CA ASP A 91 2.43 -26.87 -1.96
C ASP A 91 2.23 -25.92 -3.14
N GLY A 92 2.29 -26.50 -4.35
CA GLY A 92 2.08 -25.76 -5.59
C GLY A 92 0.67 -25.14 -5.72
N THR A 93 -0.35 -25.72 -5.07
CA THR A 93 -1.73 -25.21 -5.14
C THR A 93 -1.87 -23.97 -4.28
N LEU A 94 -1.36 -24.00 -3.04
CA LEU A 94 -1.31 -22.82 -2.17
C LEU A 94 -0.47 -21.71 -2.79
N THR A 95 0.63 -22.06 -3.46
CA THR A 95 1.48 -21.10 -4.17
C THR A 95 0.72 -20.34 -5.25
N ILE A 96 0.02 -21.05 -6.15
CA ILE A 96 -0.75 -20.43 -7.23
C ILE A 96 -1.86 -19.54 -6.66
N ILE A 97 -2.61 -20.05 -5.66
CA ILE A 97 -3.73 -19.31 -5.06
C ILE A 97 -3.23 -18.07 -4.31
N GLY A 98 -2.22 -18.21 -3.45
CA GLY A 98 -1.68 -17.13 -2.63
C GLY A 98 -1.02 -16.03 -3.45
N VAL A 99 -0.09 -16.40 -4.33
CA VAL A 99 0.63 -15.44 -5.19
C VAL A 99 -0.31 -14.83 -6.23
N GLY A 100 -1.20 -15.63 -6.81
CA GLY A 100 -2.20 -15.16 -7.78
C GLY A 100 -3.15 -14.13 -7.16
N ALA A 101 -3.70 -14.40 -5.97
CA ALA A 101 -4.54 -13.46 -5.26
C ALA A 101 -3.78 -12.17 -4.90
N ALA A 102 -2.52 -12.28 -4.48
CA ALA A 102 -1.68 -11.11 -4.16
C ALA A 102 -1.38 -10.26 -5.40
N GLY A 103 -1.13 -10.89 -6.55
CA GLY A 103 -0.97 -10.23 -7.84
C GLY A 103 -2.23 -9.47 -8.26
N ILE A 104 -3.41 -10.08 -8.11
CA ILE A 104 -4.71 -9.43 -8.38
C ILE A 104 -4.89 -8.21 -7.45
N ALA A 105 -4.55 -8.34 -6.17
CA ALA A 105 -4.62 -7.23 -5.22
C ALA A 105 -3.73 -6.06 -5.66
N VAL A 106 -2.48 -6.33 -6.05
CA VAL A 106 -1.55 -5.30 -6.57
C VAL A 106 -2.15 -4.63 -7.80
N ILE A 107 -2.53 -5.38 -8.82
CA ILE A 107 -3.10 -4.83 -10.05
C ILE A 107 -4.32 -3.94 -9.76
N SER A 108 -5.21 -4.40 -8.87
CA SER A 108 -6.42 -3.66 -8.52
C SER A 108 -6.13 -2.33 -7.81
N VAL A 109 -5.13 -2.26 -6.92
CA VAL A 109 -4.74 -1.02 -6.21
C VAL A 109 -4.15 0.05 -7.15
N PHE A 110 -3.49 -0.37 -8.22
CA PHE A 110 -2.92 0.54 -9.22
C PHE A 110 -3.90 0.95 -10.32
N MET A 111 -5.14 0.43 -10.29
CA MET A 111 -6.15 0.75 -11.29
C MET A 111 -6.59 2.23 -11.19
N PRO A 112 -6.77 2.96 -12.31
CA PRO A 112 -7.09 4.39 -12.28
C PRO A 112 -8.33 4.73 -11.45
N GLY A 113 -9.40 3.94 -11.57
CA GLY A 113 -10.66 4.16 -10.85
C GLY A 113 -10.54 4.03 -9.32
N VAL A 114 -9.54 3.28 -8.83
CA VAL A 114 -9.24 3.21 -7.39
C VAL A 114 -8.54 4.48 -6.94
N GLY A 115 -7.57 4.98 -7.72
CA GLY A 115 -6.92 6.26 -7.44
C GLY A 115 -7.90 7.43 -7.37
N ASP A 116 -8.79 7.52 -8.36
CA ASP A 116 -9.82 8.57 -8.41
C ASP A 116 -10.73 8.54 -7.17
N ARG A 117 -11.18 7.36 -6.74
CA ARG A 117 -12.01 7.21 -5.54
C ARG A 117 -11.35 7.79 -4.28
N PHE A 118 -10.06 7.56 -4.10
CA PHE A 118 -9.37 7.98 -2.89
C PHE A 118 -9.08 9.47 -2.88
N VAL A 119 -8.84 10.06 -4.06
CA VAL A 119 -8.68 11.52 -4.20
C VAL A 119 -10.00 12.24 -4.04
N ASP A 120 -11.08 11.68 -4.58
CA ASP A 120 -12.43 12.24 -4.48
C ASP A 120 -13.02 12.15 -3.06
N GLY A 121 -12.47 11.30 -2.19
CA GLY A 121 -12.93 11.17 -0.79
C GLY A 121 -12.69 12.39 0.10
N VAL A 122 -11.98 13.41 -0.39
CA VAL A 122 -11.82 14.71 0.28
C VAL A 122 -12.52 15.85 -0.49
N SER A 123 -13.31 15.52 -1.51
CA SER A 123 -14.12 16.49 -2.26
C SER A 123 -15.34 16.96 -1.44
N TYR A 124 -15.60 18.26 -1.44
CA TYR A 124 -16.80 18.88 -0.87
C TYR A 124 -17.91 19.09 -1.91
N GLY A 125 -19.12 18.63 -1.61
CA GLY A 125 -20.32 18.91 -2.41
C GLY A 125 -20.17 18.45 -3.86
N ASN A 126 -20.24 19.39 -4.81
CA ASN A 126 -20.15 19.12 -6.24
C ASN A 126 -18.72 19.23 -6.80
N GLU A 127 -17.71 19.50 -5.96
CA GLU A 127 -16.32 19.55 -6.44
C GLU A 127 -15.82 18.14 -6.79
N ARG A 128 -14.89 18.06 -7.74
CA ARG A 128 -14.27 16.80 -8.12
C ARG A 128 -12.76 16.96 -8.21
N ARG A 129 -12.05 16.19 -7.40
CA ARG A 129 -10.58 16.19 -7.36
C ARG A 129 -10.05 15.03 -8.19
N PHE A 130 -9.18 15.33 -9.13
CA PHE A 130 -8.52 14.32 -9.97
C PHE A 130 -7.07 14.13 -9.53
N LEU A 131 -6.60 12.88 -9.60
CA LEU A 131 -5.21 12.57 -9.27
C LEU A 131 -4.30 13.11 -10.39
N LEU A 132 -3.42 14.05 -10.05
CA LEU A 132 -2.33 14.45 -10.94
C LEU A 132 -1.43 13.24 -11.20
N ARG A 133 -1.21 12.91 -12.48
CA ARG A 133 -0.35 11.80 -12.85
C ARG A 133 1.10 12.18 -12.58
N PRO A 134 1.83 11.44 -11.74
CA PRO A 134 3.26 11.70 -11.54
C PRO A 134 4.00 11.59 -12.88
N PRO A 135 5.05 12.39 -13.11
CA PRO A 135 5.89 12.24 -14.29
C PRO A 135 6.43 10.81 -14.36
N GLY A 136 6.39 10.20 -15.55
CA GLY A 136 6.65 8.77 -15.78
C GLY A 136 7.87 8.19 -15.05
N PRO A 137 9.03 8.88 -15.00
CA PRO A 137 10.21 8.39 -14.27
C PRO A 137 10.00 8.23 -12.75
N VAL A 138 9.20 9.10 -12.14
CA VAL A 138 8.88 9.02 -10.70
C VAL A 138 7.99 7.82 -10.43
N LEU A 139 7.04 7.53 -11.33
CA LEU A 139 6.14 6.38 -11.21
C LEU A 139 6.85 5.05 -11.46
N LEU A 140 7.78 5.01 -12.42
CA LEU A 140 8.43 3.77 -12.88
C LEU A 140 9.67 3.40 -12.08
N VAL A 141 10.40 4.37 -11.56
CA VAL A 141 11.71 4.12 -10.92
C VAL A 141 11.66 4.48 -9.44
N ALA A 142 11.41 5.74 -9.11
CA ALA A 142 11.49 6.21 -7.72
C ALA A 142 10.39 5.59 -6.83
N GLY A 143 9.14 5.54 -7.31
CA GLY A 143 8.01 4.98 -6.57
C GLY A 143 8.23 3.54 -6.13
N PRO A 144 8.56 2.62 -7.05
CA PRO A 144 8.87 1.22 -6.74
C PRO A 144 10.10 1.07 -5.86
N LEU A 145 11.22 1.76 -6.15
CA LEU A 145 12.46 1.65 -5.36
C LEU A 145 12.26 2.07 -3.90
N VAL A 146 11.63 3.23 -3.67
CA VAL A 146 11.33 3.68 -2.31
C VAL A 146 10.31 2.73 -1.67
N GLY A 147 9.35 2.19 -2.45
CA GLY A 147 8.45 1.11 -2.06
C GLY A 147 9.18 -0.07 -1.45
N LEU A 148 10.06 -0.69 -2.23
CA LEU A 148 10.88 -1.83 -1.83
C LEU A 148 11.75 -1.53 -0.61
N ALA A 149 12.42 -0.38 -0.58
CA ALA A 149 13.24 0.01 0.57
C ALA A 149 12.41 0.15 1.86
N THR A 150 11.19 0.69 1.75
CA THR A 150 10.27 0.80 2.90
C THR A 150 9.82 -0.59 3.37
N ILE A 151 9.50 -1.49 2.43
CA ILE A 151 9.03 -2.85 2.71
C ILE A 151 10.13 -3.69 3.35
N ALA A 152 11.30 -3.77 2.69
CA ALA A 152 12.47 -4.48 3.19
C ALA A 152 12.86 -4.00 4.58
N GLY A 153 12.65 -2.71 4.81
CA GLY A 153 12.87 -2.12 6.09
C GLY A 153 11.91 -2.52 7.20
N VAL A 154 10.61 -2.34 6.95
CA VAL A 154 9.55 -2.55 7.95
C VAL A 154 9.46 -4.03 8.32
N ALA A 155 9.70 -4.92 7.35
CA ALA A 155 9.77 -6.35 7.59
C ALA A 155 11.12 -6.78 8.20
N GLY A 156 12.24 -6.28 7.65
CA GLY A 156 13.57 -6.75 8.01
C GLY A 156 13.99 -6.45 9.44
N GLY A 157 13.61 -5.28 10.00
CA GLY A 157 13.95 -4.92 11.38
C GLY A 157 13.39 -5.91 12.41
N PRO A 158 12.05 -6.09 12.49
CA PRO A 158 11.44 -7.04 13.40
C PRO A 158 11.85 -8.50 13.18
N LEU A 159 12.02 -8.93 11.91
CA LEU A 159 12.43 -10.31 11.59
C LEU A 159 13.85 -10.61 12.08
N LEU A 160 14.78 -9.66 11.97
CA LEU A 160 16.15 -9.82 12.48
C LEU A 160 16.23 -9.79 14.01
N LEU A 161 15.33 -9.05 14.67
CA LEU A 161 15.21 -9.12 16.12
C LEU A 161 14.64 -10.48 16.56
N ALA A 162 13.70 -11.05 15.80
CA ALA A 162 13.14 -12.37 16.07
C ALA A 162 14.15 -13.51 15.83
N ASP A 163 15.11 -13.32 14.93
CA ASP A 163 16.24 -14.23 14.62
C ASP A 163 17.43 -14.05 15.59
N GLU A 164 17.22 -13.41 16.76
CA GLU A 164 18.26 -13.09 17.76
C GLU A 164 19.44 -12.23 17.26
N ARG A 165 19.31 -11.59 16.10
CA ARG A 165 20.33 -10.70 15.51
C ARG A 165 20.07 -9.24 15.93
N TRP A 166 20.08 -9.03 17.24
CA TRP A 166 19.65 -7.80 17.93
C TRP A 166 20.24 -6.50 17.38
N VAL A 167 21.56 -6.50 17.11
CA VAL A 167 22.29 -5.32 16.63
C VAL A 167 21.86 -4.94 15.21
N LEU A 168 21.77 -5.93 14.31
CA LEU A 168 21.38 -5.71 12.92
C LEU A 168 19.89 -5.34 12.81
N GLY A 169 19.03 -5.99 13.59
CA GLY A 169 17.60 -5.68 13.63
C GLY A 169 17.31 -4.25 14.12
N SER A 170 18.06 -3.78 15.12
CA SER A 170 17.93 -2.42 15.64
C SER A 170 18.40 -1.36 14.64
N ILE A 171 19.55 -1.59 13.98
CA ILE A 171 20.10 -0.67 12.97
C ILE A 171 19.14 -0.55 11.78
N ILE A 172 18.67 -1.69 11.26
CA ILE A 172 17.74 -1.71 10.13
C ILE A 172 16.41 -1.08 10.54
N GLY A 173 15.85 -1.41 11.70
CA GLY A 173 14.63 -0.77 12.20
C GLY A 173 14.73 0.75 12.29
N ALA A 174 15.84 1.29 12.79
CA ALA A 174 16.06 2.73 12.90
C ALA A 174 16.17 3.44 11.54
N VAL A 175 16.96 2.89 10.61
CA VAL A 175 17.12 3.43 9.24
C VAL A 175 15.77 3.50 8.52
N VAL A 176 14.92 2.51 8.77
CA VAL A 176 13.63 2.33 8.11
C VAL A 176 12.59 3.27 8.68
N PHE A 177 12.56 3.42 9.99
CA PHE A 177 11.71 4.40 10.65
C PHE A 177 12.00 5.81 10.12
N VAL A 178 13.29 6.16 9.96
CA VAL A 178 13.72 7.42 9.38
C VAL A 178 13.31 7.53 7.90
N GLY A 179 13.49 6.48 7.10
CA GLY A 179 13.07 6.45 5.69
C GLY A 179 11.55 6.61 5.51
N ALA A 180 10.76 5.91 6.32
CA ALA A 180 9.30 6.00 6.33
C ALA A 180 8.83 7.41 6.73
N TYR A 181 9.48 8.04 7.72
CA TYR A 181 9.20 9.41 8.14
C TYR A 181 9.48 10.44 7.04
N LEU A 182 10.63 10.35 6.36
CA LEU A 182 10.99 11.26 5.27
C LEU A 182 10.04 11.12 4.07
N ARG A 183 9.64 9.89 3.74
CA ARG A 183 8.68 9.59 2.69
C ARG A 183 7.28 10.13 3.03
N PHE A 184 6.83 9.90 4.26
CA PHE A 184 5.56 10.43 4.77
C PHE A 184 5.53 11.96 4.67
N ARG A 185 6.63 12.64 5.02
CA ARG A 185 6.76 14.10 4.93
C ARG A 185 6.64 14.61 3.48
N THR A 186 7.34 13.97 2.54
CA THR A 186 7.31 14.37 1.11
C THR A 186 5.94 14.12 0.49
N LEU A 187 5.28 13.00 0.83
CA LEU A 187 3.94 12.70 0.37
C LEU A 187 2.88 13.66 0.95
N ILE A 188 3.01 14.08 2.21
CA ILE A 188 2.15 15.13 2.79
C ILE A 188 2.34 16.47 2.09
N GLN A 189 3.56 16.82 1.72
CA GLN A 189 3.84 18.05 0.99
C GLN A 189 3.19 18.03 -0.39
N LEU A 190 3.26 16.91 -1.11
CA LEU A 190 2.60 16.73 -2.42
C LEU A 190 1.07 16.64 -2.31
N ALA A 191 0.55 16.03 -1.25
CA ALA A 191 -0.88 15.98 -0.95
C ALA A 191 -1.43 17.34 -0.47
N ARG A 192 -0.61 18.40 -0.37
CA ARG A 192 -1.09 19.77 -0.15
C ARG A 192 -1.12 20.60 -1.44
N SER A 193 -0.55 20.10 -2.54
CA SER A 193 -0.63 20.73 -3.86
C SER A 193 -1.73 20.08 -4.69
N PHE A 194 -2.96 20.57 -4.57
CA PHE A 194 -4.06 20.14 -5.43
C PHE A 194 -4.56 21.30 -6.30
N PRO A 195 -4.63 21.14 -7.63
CA PRO A 195 -5.49 21.99 -8.44
C PRO A 195 -6.96 21.66 -8.13
N VAL A 196 -7.76 22.68 -7.83
CA VAL A 196 -9.19 22.54 -7.49
C VAL A 196 -10.01 22.93 -8.70
N LEU A 197 -10.82 22.01 -9.21
CA LEU A 197 -11.79 22.29 -10.27
C LEU A 197 -13.15 22.57 -9.61
N VAL A 198 -13.51 23.84 -9.55
CA VAL A 198 -14.88 24.28 -9.22
C VAL A 198 -15.66 24.29 -10.53
N LEU A 199 -16.88 23.75 -10.53
CA LEU A 199 -17.71 23.62 -11.75
C LEU A 199 -18.10 24.96 -12.41
N ASP A 200 -17.73 26.09 -11.77
CA ASP A 200 -17.96 27.47 -12.24
C ASP A 200 -16.67 28.20 -12.68
N GLY A 201 -15.50 27.52 -12.68
CA GLY A 201 -14.23 28.09 -13.12
C GLY A 201 -13.03 27.25 -12.70
N PHE A 202 -12.07 27.09 -13.62
CA PHE A 202 -10.79 26.42 -13.34
C PHE A 202 -9.95 27.29 -12.40
N VAL A 203 -9.77 26.90 -11.14
CA VAL A 203 -8.91 27.60 -10.18
C VAL A 203 -7.72 26.71 -9.81
N SER A 204 -6.60 26.94 -10.48
CA SER A 204 -5.32 26.35 -10.09
C SER A 204 -4.74 27.11 -8.91
N LEU A 205 -5.05 26.68 -7.69
CA LEU A 205 -4.35 27.14 -6.48
C LEU A 205 -2.92 26.56 -6.48
N TYR A 206 -1.94 27.37 -6.89
CA TYR A 206 -0.53 27.12 -6.59
C TYR A 206 -0.24 27.60 -5.17
N PRO A 207 0.18 26.73 -4.22
CA PRO A 207 0.65 27.19 -2.93
C PRO A 207 2.12 27.63 -3.05
N SER A 208 2.38 28.70 -3.81
CA SER A 208 3.70 29.35 -3.82
C SER A 208 3.72 30.75 -4.45
N VAL A 209 2.73 31.61 -4.21
CA VAL A 209 2.93 33.07 -4.26
C VAL A 209 1.91 33.76 -3.33
N MET A 210 2.33 34.02 -2.09
CA MET A 210 1.83 35.14 -1.28
C MET A 210 3.08 35.84 -0.77
N LEU A 211 3.83 36.44 -1.68
CA LEU A 211 4.80 37.47 -1.35
C LEU A 211 4.34 38.75 -2.05
N GLU A 212 3.85 39.65 -1.20
CA GLU A 212 3.83 41.11 -1.33
C GLU A 212 2.97 41.73 -2.45
N ALA A 213 1.77 42.14 -2.03
CA ALA A 213 1.15 43.36 -2.52
C ALA A 213 0.52 44.09 -1.31
N VAL A 214 1.35 44.81 -0.54
CA VAL A 214 1.06 46.13 0.06
C VAL A 214 2.40 46.84 0.24
#